data_AF-A0A1R1JUF7-F1
#
_entry.id   AF-A0A1R1JUF7-F1
#
_cell.length_a   1.000
_cell.length_b   1.000
_cell.length_c   1.000
_cell.angle_alpha   90.00
_cell.angle_beta   90.00
_cell.angle_gamma   90.00
#
_symmetry.space_group_name_H-M   'P 1'
#
loop_
_entity.id
_entity.type
_entity.pdbx_description
1 polymer ?
#
loop_
_entity_poly.entity_id
_entity_poly.type
_entity_poly.pdbx_seq_one_letter_code
_entity_poly.pdbx_strand_id
1 'polypeptide(L)'
;MKNATQCIAAVVAALIAVATLFGWAQAIARNDQRLFRADDEKRTRMLARSCGTAGQLWQDPLTRQYACLYVNPNGEALVQNIPDAPLLIVQR
;
A
#
# COMPACT_ATOMS: atom_id res chain seq x y z
N MET A 1 35.59 24.91 -30.36
CA MET A 1 34.42 24.07 -30.73
C MET A 1 34.48 22.64 -30.19
N LYS A 2 35.66 21.97 -30.14
CA LYS A 2 35.81 20.62 -29.56
C LYS A 2 35.47 20.54 -28.05
N ASN A 3 35.88 21.54 -27.27
CA ASN A 3 35.64 21.52 -25.82
C ASN A 3 34.14 21.71 -25.47
N ALA A 4 33.41 22.50 -26.27
CA ALA A 4 31.98 22.72 -26.08
C ALA A 4 31.15 21.45 -26.40
N THR A 5 31.54 20.70 -27.43
CA THR A 5 30.88 19.42 -27.77
C THR A 5 31.17 18.33 -26.74
N GLN A 6 32.37 18.29 -26.16
CA GLN A 6 32.71 17.40 -25.05
C GLN A 6 31.93 17.72 -23.76
N CYS A 7 31.76 19.00 -23.42
CA CYS A 7 30.96 19.40 -22.27
C CYS A 7 29.48 19.00 -22.43
N ILE A 8 28.89 19.21 -23.60
CA ILE A 8 27.49 18.82 -23.87
C ILE A 8 27.34 17.30 -23.77
N ALA A 9 28.27 16.52 -24.35
CA ALA A 9 28.23 15.07 -24.27
C ALA A 9 28.31 14.55 -22.82
N ALA A 10 29.15 15.15 -21.98
CA ALA A 10 29.26 14.78 -20.57
C ALA A 10 27.98 15.08 -19.78
N VAL A 11 27.34 16.23 -20.02
CA VAL A 11 26.08 16.59 -19.38
C VAL A 11 24.96 15.65 -19.81
N VAL A 12 24.87 15.34 -21.10
CA VAL A 12 23.87 14.39 -21.63
C VAL A 12 24.08 12.99 -21.03
N ALA A 13 25.32 12.53 -20.96
CA ALA A 13 25.64 11.24 -20.34
C ALA A 13 25.26 11.20 -18.85
N ALA A 14 25.52 12.27 -18.10
CA ALA A 14 25.12 12.38 -16.70
C ALA A 14 23.59 12.37 -16.52
N LEU A 15 22.86 13.10 -17.36
CA LEU A 15 21.39 13.12 -17.32
C LEU A 15 20.79 11.75 -17.64
N ILE A 16 21.34 11.02 -18.61
CA ILE A 16 20.90 9.66 -18.95
C ILE A 16 21.16 8.72 -17.76
N ALA A 17 22.34 8.77 -17.15
CA ALA A 17 22.66 7.95 -15.99
C ALA A 17 21.67 8.19 -14.83
N VAL A 18 21.40 9.46 -14.51
CA VAL A 18 20.41 9.81 -13.48
C VAL A 18 19.01 9.31 -13.86
N ALA A 19 18.55 9.57 -15.09
CA ALA A 19 17.24 9.13 -15.55
C ALA A 19 17.06 7.61 -15.47
N THR A 20 18.10 6.84 -15.80
CA THR A 20 18.06 5.37 -15.66
C THR A 20 17.92 4.94 -14.21
N LEU A 21 18.71 5.50 -13.29
CA LEU A 21 18.61 5.19 -11.85
C LEU A 21 17.22 5.50 -11.29
N PHE A 22 16.66 6.66 -11.62
CA PHE A 22 15.29 7.01 -11.24
C PHE A 22 14.27 6.04 -11.83
N GLY A 23 14.43 5.64 -13.10
CA GLY A 23 13.56 4.65 -13.73
C GLY A 23 13.57 3.30 -13.01
N TRP A 24 14.76 2.81 -12.64
CA TRP A 24 14.92 1.58 -11.86
C TRP A 24 14.30 1.70 -10.46
N ALA A 25 14.54 2.82 -9.76
CA ALA A 25 13.96 3.05 -8.44
C ALA A 25 12.42 3.08 -8.48
N GLN A 26 11.83 3.70 -9.50
CA GLN A 26 10.38 3.72 -9.71
C GLN A 26 9.82 2.33 -10.02
N ALA A 27 10.54 1.51 -10.78
CA ALA A 27 10.14 0.14 -11.08
C ALA A 27 10.10 -0.72 -9.80
N ILE A 28 11.13 -0.62 -8.96
CA ILE A 28 11.20 -1.32 -7.66
C ILE A 28 10.06 -0.85 -6.75
N ALA A 29 9.88 0.46 -6.58
CA ALA A 29 8.83 1.01 -5.73
C ALA A 29 7.42 0.55 -6.16
N ARG A 30 7.15 0.47 -7.47
CA ARG A 30 5.88 -0.06 -7.99
C ARG A 30 5.71 -1.54 -7.69
N ASN A 31 6.79 -2.33 -7.81
CA ASN A 31 6.75 -3.75 -7.49
C ASN A 31 6.50 -3.98 -5.99
N ASP A 32 7.16 -3.21 -5.13
CA ASP A 32 6.96 -3.28 -3.68
C ASP A 32 5.53 -2.88 -3.31
N GLN A 33 4.99 -1.80 -3.89
CA GLN A 33 3.58 -1.44 -3.69
C GLN A 33 2.61 -2.56 -4.10
N ARG A 34 2.91 -3.28 -5.19
CA ARG A 34 2.10 -4.42 -5.61
C ARG A 34 2.16 -5.56 -4.60
N LEU A 35 3.35 -5.87 -4.07
CA LEU A 35 3.55 -6.91 -3.07
C LEU A 35 2.84 -6.57 -1.76
N PHE A 36 2.98 -5.33 -1.28
CA PHE A 36 2.31 -4.88 -0.06
C PHE A 36 0.79 -4.93 -0.19
N ARG A 37 0.22 -4.51 -1.33
CA ARG A 37 -1.22 -4.64 -1.58
C ARG A 37 -1.68 -6.10 -1.59
N ALA A 38 -0.92 -6.99 -2.21
CA ALA A 38 -1.26 -8.40 -2.23
C ALA A 38 -1.23 -9.03 -0.82
N ASP A 39 -0.29 -8.61 0.02
CA ASP A 39 -0.21 -9.05 1.41
C ASP A 39 -1.35 -8.47 2.27
N ASP A 40 -1.65 -7.17 2.11
CA ASP A 40 -2.80 -6.52 2.77
C ASP A 40 -4.12 -7.20 2.38
N GLU A 41 -4.33 -7.52 1.10
CA GLU A 41 -5.52 -8.25 0.65
C GLU A 41 -5.60 -9.65 1.26
N LYS A 42 -4.48 -10.38 1.31
CA LYS A 42 -4.45 -11.70 1.93
C LYS A 42 -4.78 -11.62 3.41
N ARG A 43 -4.22 -10.62 4.09
CA ARG A 43 -4.41 -10.41 5.53
C ARG A 43 -5.82 -9.96 5.87
N THR A 44 -6.38 -9.02 5.12
CA THR A 44 -7.79 -8.60 5.26
C THR A 44 -8.74 -9.76 5.06
N ARG A 45 -8.49 -10.65 4.09
CA ARG A 45 -9.28 -11.90 3.94
C ARG A 45 -9.15 -12.83 5.15
N MET A 46 -7.98 -12.94 5.77
CA MET A 46 -7.81 -13.74 6.99
C MET A 46 -8.54 -13.10 8.19
N LEU A 47 -8.45 -11.79 8.34
CA LEU A 47 -9.18 -11.03 9.38
C LEU A 47 -10.70 -11.11 9.17
N ALA A 48 -11.18 -11.04 7.94
CA ALA A 48 -12.61 -11.18 7.65
C ALA A 48 -13.16 -12.55 8.11
N ARG A 49 -12.34 -13.61 8.11
CA ARG A 49 -12.75 -14.93 8.62
C ARG A 49 -13.01 -14.93 10.13
N SER A 50 -12.36 -14.06 10.91
CA SER A 50 -12.64 -14.00 12.35
C SER A 50 -14.02 -13.39 12.65
N CYS A 51 -14.64 -12.70 11.70
CA CYS A 51 -15.99 -12.15 11.83
C CYS A 51 -17.11 -13.18 11.58
N GLY A 52 -16.77 -14.42 11.24
CA GLY A 52 -17.75 -15.48 10.97
C GLY A 52 -18.59 -15.20 9.72
N THR A 53 -19.79 -15.79 9.65
CA THR A 53 -20.69 -15.69 8.48
C THR A 53 -21.65 -14.51 8.54
N ALA A 54 -21.92 -13.98 9.74
CA ALA A 54 -22.89 -12.90 9.97
C ALA A 54 -22.23 -11.52 10.10
N GLY A 55 -20.91 -11.47 10.29
CA GLY A 55 -20.15 -10.24 10.46
C GLY A 55 -19.43 -9.84 9.18
N GLN A 56 -19.31 -8.53 8.98
CA GLN A 56 -18.49 -7.95 7.92
C GLN A 56 -17.25 -7.31 8.53
N LEU A 57 -16.11 -7.42 7.85
CA LEU A 57 -14.91 -6.70 8.26
C LEU A 57 -15.12 -5.21 8.00
N TRP A 58 -15.07 -4.41 9.06
CA TRP A 58 -15.16 -2.96 9.02
C TRP A 58 -13.83 -2.35 9.46
N GLN A 59 -13.43 -1.28 8.80
CA GLN A 59 -12.26 -0.51 9.19
C GLN A 59 -12.70 0.84 9.73
N ASP A 60 -12.25 1.15 10.94
CA ASP A 60 -12.51 2.45 11.56
C ASP A 60 -11.77 3.55 10.79
N PRO A 61 -12.45 4.56 10.24
CA PRO A 61 -11.80 5.65 9.51
C PRO A 61 -10.89 6.52 10.38
N LEU A 62 -11.14 6.59 11.69
CA LEU A 62 -10.38 7.42 12.64
C LEU A 62 -9.15 6.68 13.17
N THR A 63 -9.33 5.46 13.65
CA THR A 63 -8.24 4.69 14.27
C THR A 63 -7.51 3.78 13.28
N ARG A 64 -8.06 3.57 12.09
CA ARG A 64 -7.63 2.59 11.08
C ARG A 64 -7.64 1.14 11.58
N GLN A 65 -8.22 0.86 12.74
CA GLN A 65 -8.30 -0.50 13.27
C GLN A 65 -9.40 -1.29 12.57
N TYR A 66 -9.24 -2.61 12.55
CA TYR A 66 -10.27 -3.52 12.04
C TYR A 66 -11.18 -4.01 13.16
N ALA A 67 -12.48 -4.06 12.86
CA ALA A 67 -13.50 -4.63 13.71
C ALA A 67 -14.46 -5.47 12.87
N CYS A 68 -15.21 -6.33 13.54
CA CYS A 68 -16.33 -7.05 12.94
C CYS A 68 -17.61 -6.24 13.18
N LEU A 69 -18.28 -5.88 12.10
CA LEU A 69 -19.56 -5.19 12.10
C LEU A 69 -20.67 -6.21 11.84
N TYR A 70 -21.61 -6.31 12.76
CA TYR A 70 -22.82 -7.11 12.62
C TYR A 70 -24.01 -6.17 12.54
N VAL A 71 -24.83 -6.29 11.50
CA VAL A 71 -26.02 -5.45 11.31
C VAL A 71 -27.25 -6.34 11.35
N ASN A 72 -28.21 -6.05 12.23
CA ASN A 72 -29.46 -6.77 12.29
C ASN A 72 -30.47 -6.22 11.26
N PRO A 73 -31.56 -6.95 10.95
CA PRO A 73 -32.59 -6.50 10.01
C PRO A 73 -33.30 -5.20 10.43
N ASN A 74 -33.26 -4.85 11.72
CA ASN A 74 -33.85 -3.64 12.28
C ASN A 74 -32.93 -2.41 12.12
N GLY A 75 -31.70 -2.59 11.60
CA GLY A 75 -30.71 -1.54 11.41
C GLY A 75 -29.81 -1.29 12.62
N GLU A 76 -29.91 -2.07 13.69
CA GLU A 76 -28.99 -1.99 14.81
C GLU A 76 -27.65 -2.64 14.44
N ALA A 77 -26.56 -2.00 14.84
CA ALA A 77 -25.21 -2.43 14.53
C ALA A 77 -24.42 -2.74 15.80
N LEU A 78 -23.73 -3.88 15.82
CA LEU A 78 -22.74 -4.24 16.82
C LEU A 78 -21.35 -4.19 16.19
N VAL A 79 -20.44 -3.43 16.79
CA VAL A 79 -19.02 -3.38 16.40
C VAL A 79 -18.20 -4.11 17.45
N GLN A 80 -17.52 -5.17 17.04
CA GLN A 80 -16.63 -5.95 17.88
C GLN A 80 -15.20 -5.79 17.39
N ASN A 81 -14.34 -5.19 18.21
CA ASN A 81 -12.93 -4.99 17.86
C ASN A 81 -12.21 -6.33 17.69
N ILE A 82 -11.32 -6.40 16.69
CA ILE A 82 -10.39 -7.51 16.54
C ILE A 82 -9.10 -7.13 17.28
N PRO A 83 -8.74 -7.80 18.39
CA PRO A 83 -7.53 -7.49 19.12
C PRO A 83 -6.29 -7.76 18.25
N ASP A 84 -5.32 -6.85 18.30
CA ASP A 84 -3.97 -6.98 17.70
C ASP A 84 -3.90 -7.19 16.18
N ALA A 85 -4.59 -6.36 15.39
CA ALA A 85 -4.38 -6.28 13.94
C ALA A 85 -3.54 -5.04 13.54
N PRO A 86 -2.21 -5.00 13.76
CA PRO A 86 -1.40 -3.85 13.35
C PRO A 86 -1.33 -3.78 11.83
N LEU A 87 -1.79 -2.68 11.22
CA LEU A 87 -1.69 -2.48 9.78
C LEU A 87 -0.23 -2.33 9.34
N LEU A 88 0.17 -3.04 8.28
CA LEU A 88 1.41 -2.75 7.55
C LEU A 88 1.11 -1.67 6.51
N ILE A 89 0.76 -0.47 6.97
CA ILE A 89 0.55 0.63 6.03
C ILE A 89 1.93 1.06 5.52
N VAL A 90 2.18 0.90 4.22
CA VAL A 90 3.28 1.60 3.56
C VAL A 90 2.99 3.10 3.72
N GLN A 91 3.67 3.77 4.65
CA GLN A 91 3.60 5.22 4.73
C GLN A 91 4.10 5.77 3.40
N ARG A 92 3.23 6.55 2.76
CA ARG A 92 3.46 7.15 1.45
C ARG A 92 4.33 8.39 1.57
#